data_AF-A0A2U1TL28-F1
#
_entry.id   AF-A0A2U1TL28-F1
#
_cell.length_a   1.000
_cell.length_b   1.000
_cell.length_c   1.000
_cell.angle_alpha   90.00
_cell.angle_beta   90.00
_cell.angle_gamma   90.00
#
_symmetry.space_group_name_H-M   'P 1'
#
loop_
_entity.id
_entity.type
_entity.pdbx_description
1 polymer ?
#
loop_
_entity_poly.entity_id
_entity_poly.type
_entity_poly.pdbx_seq_one_letter_code
_entity_poly.pdbx_strand_id
1 'polypeptide(L)'
;MDSVKDSLTQAIKERFTSPLWGYIIISWCSFNWKNLAVLFASKEPIEKRLEIISSQELFYTHYLLTPIVTGCVLAAISPYIKWLLSKAHELGEGMLIDVDKKRINDGYQKEIDTTTKRV
;
A
#
# COMPACT_ATOMS: atom_id res chain seq x y z
N MET A 1 18.14 -24.97 22.82
CA MET A 1 18.09 -24.58 21.39
C MET A 1 16.74 -23.98 21.01
N ASP A 2 15.67 -24.38 21.71
CA ASP A 2 14.30 -23.90 21.44
C ASP A 2 14.09 -22.43 21.81
N SER A 3 14.63 -21.97 22.95
CA SER A 3 14.56 -20.56 23.36
C SER A 3 15.14 -19.56 22.34
N VAL A 4 16.22 -19.92 21.64
CA VAL A 4 16.83 -19.03 20.62
C VAL A 4 15.98 -19.00 19.34
N LYS A 5 15.42 -20.15 18.95
CA LYS A 5 14.49 -20.23 17.81
C LYS A 5 13.21 -19.45 18.09
N ASP A 6 12.67 -19.55 19.30
CA ASP A 6 11.46 -18.83 19.70
C ASP A 6 11.71 -17.33 19.76
N SER A 7 12.84 -16.90 20.34
CA SER A 7 13.24 -15.48 20.40
C SER A 7 13.44 -14.89 19.00
N LEU A 8 14.07 -15.64 18.09
CA LEU A 8 14.27 -15.21 16.71
C LEU A 8 12.94 -15.15 15.95
N THR A 9 12.08 -16.17 16.11
CA THR A 9 10.77 -16.22 15.46
C THR A 9 9.88 -15.06 15.94
N GLN A 10 9.92 -14.75 17.23
CA GLN A 10 9.18 -13.63 17.79
C GLN A 10 9.72 -12.28 17.29
N ALA A 11 11.04 -12.08 17.28
CA ALA A 11 11.64 -10.86 16.76
C ALA A 11 11.36 -10.65 15.26
N ILE A 12 11.37 -11.73 14.47
CA ILE A 12 10.97 -11.71 13.06
C ILE A 12 9.48 -11.35 12.95
N LYS A 13 8.62 -11.99 13.75
CA LYS A 13 7.17 -11.73 13.73
C LYS A 13 6.85 -10.27 14.08
N GLU A 14 7.45 -9.72 15.14
CA GLU A 14 7.27 -8.31 15.54
C GLU A 14 7.70 -7.34 14.43
N ARG A 15 8.79 -7.65 13.71
CA ARG A 15 9.28 -6.83 12.59
C ARG A 15 8.36 -6.92 11.38
N PHE A 16 7.98 -8.12 10.95
CA PHE A 16 7.08 -8.32 9.80
C PHE A 16 5.65 -7.84 10.05
N THR A 17 5.21 -7.77 11.31
CA THR A 17 3.90 -7.20 11.67
C THR A 17 3.90 -5.67 11.61
N SER A 18 5.07 -5.03 11.62
CA SER A 18 5.17 -3.58 11.47
C SER A 18 4.98 -3.17 9.99
N PRO A 19 4.03 -2.25 9.70
CA PRO A 19 3.79 -1.76 8.34
C PRO A 19 5.06 -1.24 7.65
N LEU A 20 5.99 -0.64 8.41
CA LEU A 20 7.25 -0.10 7.92
C LEU A 20 8.09 -1.15 7.17
N TRP A 21 8.22 -2.35 7.73
CA TRP A 21 9.00 -3.41 7.12
C TRP A 21 8.38 -3.90 5.82
N GLY A 22 7.05 -3.91 5.73
CA GLY A 22 6.34 -4.19 4.47
C GLY A 22 6.75 -3.22 3.37
N TYR A 23 6.73 -1.91 3.64
CA TYR A 23 7.13 -0.89 2.66
C TYR A 23 8.61 -0.98 2.28
N ILE A 24 9.50 -1.24 3.25
CA ILE A 24 10.94 -1.41 2.99
C ILE A 24 11.21 -2.64 2.12
N ILE A 25 10.59 -3.78 2.42
CA ILE A 25 10.77 -5.02 1.65
C ILE A 25 10.24 -4.83 0.23
N ILE A 26 9.04 -4.26 0.06
CA ILE A 26 8.46 -3.99 -1.26
C ILE A 26 9.36 -3.06 -2.07
N SER A 27 9.78 -1.95 -1.46
CA SER A 27 10.71 -1.00 -2.07
C SER A 27 12.01 -1.68 -2.48
N TRP A 28 12.63 -2.46 -1.59
CA TRP A 28 13.85 -3.20 -1.90
C TRP A 28 13.66 -4.15 -3.08
N CYS A 29 12.59 -4.95 -3.10
CA CYS A 29 12.27 -5.83 -4.22
C CYS A 29 12.07 -5.07 -5.53
N SER A 30 11.42 -3.90 -5.51
CA SER A 30 11.19 -3.08 -6.69
C SER A 30 12.51 -2.53 -7.27
N PHE A 31 13.36 -1.93 -6.42
CA PHE A 31 14.65 -1.40 -6.85
C PHE A 31 15.63 -2.51 -7.26
N ASN A 32 15.60 -3.65 -6.59
CA ASN A 32 16.47 -4.80 -6.87
C ASN A 32 15.90 -5.78 -7.89
N TRP A 33 14.80 -5.47 -8.57
CA TRP A 33 14.11 -6.43 -9.44
C TRP A 33 15.04 -7.05 -10.50
N LYS A 34 15.92 -6.25 -11.10
CA LYS A 34 16.91 -6.74 -12.07
C LYS A 34 17.94 -7.66 -11.43
N ASN A 35 18.42 -7.34 -10.24
CA ASN A 35 19.38 -8.16 -9.49
C ASN A 35 18.76 -9.49 -9.05
N LEU A 36 17.49 -9.47 -8.61
CA LEU A 36 16.72 -10.68 -8.32
C LEU A 36 16.52 -11.53 -9.58
N ALA A 37 16.19 -10.91 -10.72
CA ALA A 37 16.07 -11.62 -11.99
C ALA A 37 17.40 -12.26 -12.43
N VAL A 38 18.53 -11.56 -12.29
CA VAL A 38 19.86 -12.12 -12.57
C VAL A 38 20.20 -13.25 -11.59
N LEU A 39 19.90 -13.08 -10.30
CA LEU A 39 20.22 -14.07 -9.28
C LEU A 39 19.44 -15.38 -9.50
N PHE A 40 18.14 -15.31 -9.78
CA PHE A 40 17.27 -16.48 -9.86
C PHE A 40 17.05 -17.02 -11.28
N ALA A 41 16.99 -16.16 -12.29
CA ALA A 41 16.60 -16.54 -13.65
C ALA A 41 17.76 -16.59 -14.65
N SER A 42 18.95 -16.10 -14.31
CA SER A 42 20.13 -16.25 -15.17
C SER A 42 20.53 -17.72 -15.31
N LYS A 43 21.14 -18.08 -16.44
CA LYS A 43 21.77 -19.38 -16.67
C LYS A 43 23.27 -19.39 -16.36
N GLU A 44 23.84 -18.23 -16.04
CA GLU A 44 25.26 -18.07 -15.73
C GLU A 44 25.66 -18.79 -14.43
N PRO A 45 26.93 -19.15 -14.23
CA PRO A 45 27.40 -19.66 -12.94
C PRO A 45 27.25 -18.61 -11.84
N ILE A 46 27.15 -19.07 -10.59
CA ILE A 46 26.84 -18.21 -9.44
C ILE A 46 27.88 -17.11 -9.22
N GLU A 47 29.17 -17.38 -9.47
CA GLU A 47 30.24 -16.37 -9.33
C GLU A 47 30.03 -15.21 -10.30
N LYS A 48 29.68 -15.52 -11.55
CA LYS A 48 29.47 -14.53 -12.59
C LYS A 48 28.19 -13.73 -12.37
N ARG A 49 27.13 -14.33 -11.81
CA ARG A 49 25.94 -13.58 -11.36
C ARG A 49 26.29 -12.57 -10.28
N LEU A 50 27.11 -12.97 -9.31
CA LEU A 50 27.51 -12.11 -8.22
C LEU A 50 28.40 -10.97 -8.72
N GLU A 51 29.35 -11.24 -9.62
CA GLU A 51 30.18 -10.24 -10.28
C GLU A 51 29.33 -9.22 -11.06
N ILE A 52 28.33 -9.68 -11.83
CA ILE A 52 27.40 -8.81 -12.55
C ILE A 52 26.60 -7.90 -11.60
N ILE A 53 26.26 -8.38 -10.40
CA ILE A 53 25.51 -7.59 -9.41
C ILE A 53 26.43 -6.62 -8.66
N SER A 54 27.61 -7.09 -8.25
CA SER A 54 28.55 -6.31 -7.42
C SER A 54 29.35 -5.27 -8.20
N SER A 55 29.52 -5.45 -9.51
CA SER A 55 30.18 -4.49 -10.39
C SER A 55 29.32 -3.28 -10.77
N GLN A 56 28.06 -3.23 -10.34
CA GLN A 56 27.17 -2.11 -10.63
C GLN A 56 27.61 -0.86 -9.89
N GLU A 57 27.65 0.26 -10.60
CA GLU A 57 27.97 1.55 -10.00
C GLU A 57 27.00 1.89 -8.87
N LEU A 58 27.54 2.46 -7.79
CA LEU A 58 26.76 2.86 -6.61
C LEU A 58 25.92 1.72 -6.01
N PHE A 59 26.35 0.47 -6.15
CA PHE A 59 25.59 -0.71 -5.72
C PHE A 59 24.95 -0.54 -4.33
N TYR A 60 25.78 -0.26 -3.32
CA TYR A 60 25.32 -0.10 -1.94
C TYR A 60 24.33 1.07 -1.77
N THR A 61 24.55 2.19 -2.45
CA THR A 61 23.70 3.37 -2.31
C THR A 61 22.36 3.17 -3.02
N HIS A 62 22.38 2.72 -4.27
CA HIS A 62 21.18 2.61 -5.09
C HIS A 62 20.31 1.40 -4.71
N TYR A 63 20.93 0.26 -4.39
CA TYR A 63 20.22 -1.00 -4.18
C TYR A 63 20.02 -1.38 -2.70
N LEU A 64 20.74 -0.78 -1.76
CA LEU A 64 20.54 -1.01 -0.33
C LEU A 64 20.01 0.22 0.41
N LEU A 65 20.63 1.39 0.25
CA LEU A 65 20.23 2.58 1.01
C LEU A 65 18.94 3.23 0.47
N THR A 66 18.87 3.46 -0.84
CA THR A 66 17.72 4.13 -1.49
C THR A 66 16.39 3.40 -1.24
N PRO A 67 16.32 2.06 -1.26
CA PRO A 67 15.06 1.37 -1.00
C PRO A 67 14.62 1.45 0.45
N ILE A 68 15.56 1.52 1.41
CA ILE A 68 15.24 1.75 2.83
C ILE A 68 14.64 3.14 3.01
N VAL A 69 15.29 4.17 2.46
CA VAL A 69 14.80 5.56 2.54
C VAL A 69 13.42 5.67 1.89
N THR A 70 13.26 5.12 0.68
CA THR A 70 11.96 5.11 -0.03
C THR A 70 10.90 4.35 0.76
N GLY A 71 11.25 3.21 1.36
CA GLY A 71 10.34 2.44 2.20
C GLY A 71 9.88 3.21 3.44
N CYS A 72 10.79 3.93 4.10
CA CYS A 72 10.48 4.81 5.22
C CYS A 72 9.55 5.96 4.79
N VAL A 73 9.83 6.59 3.65
CA VAL A 73 8.99 7.66 3.10
C VAL A 73 7.59 7.15 2.76
N LEU A 74 7.48 5.98 2.12
CA LEU A 74 6.19 5.35 1.83
C LEU A 74 5.41 5.00 3.10
N ALA A 75 6.08 4.47 4.12
CA ALA A 75 5.48 4.19 5.41
C ALA A 75 4.96 5.48 6.08
N ALA A 76 5.74 6.55 6.04
CA ALA A 76 5.34 7.86 6.56
C ALA A 76 4.17 8.47 5.78
N ILE A 77 4.09 8.27 4.45
CA ILE A 77 3.00 8.77 3.60
C ILE A 77 1.72 7.92 3.74
N SER A 78 1.84 6.64 4.07
CA SER A 78 0.71 5.70 4.15
C SER A 78 -0.50 6.16 4.99
N PRO A 79 -0.38 6.79 6.17
CA PRO A 79 -1.54 7.30 6.91
C PRO A 79 -2.27 8.42 6.16
N TYR A 80 -1.55 9.26 5.40
CA TYR A 80 -2.16 10.37 4.65
C TYR A 80 -2.97 9.86 3.46
N ILE A 81 -2.53 8.78 2.81
CA ILE A 81 -3.31 8.12 1.75
C ILE A 81 -4.62 7.57 2.32
N LYS A 82 -4.57 6.91 3.48
CA LYS A 82 -5.77 6.40 4.15
C LYS A 82 -6.74 7.52 4.53
N TRP A 83 -6.21 8.63 5.04
CA TRP A 83 -7.01 9.81 5.35
C TRP A 83 -7.66 10.41 4.10
N LEU A 84 -6.91 10.53 2.99
CA LEU A 84 -7.44 11.03 1.73
C LEU A 84 -8.56 10.13 1.19
N LEU A 85 -8.36 8.82 1.20
CA LEU A 85 -9.38 7.85 0.77
C LEU A 85 -10.63 7.92 1.66
N SER A 86 -10.46 8.06 2.97
CA SER A 86 -11.58 8.23 3.90
C SER A 86 -12.37 9.49 3.59
N LYS A 87 -11.71 10.60 3.24
CA LYS A 87 -12.39 11.84 2.85
C LYS A 87 -13.11 11.73 1.52
N ALA A 88 -12.52 11.02 0.55
CA ALA A 88 -13.18 10.74 -0.72
C ALA A 88 -14.45 9.90 -0.52
N HIS A 89 -14.40 8.90 0.37
CA HIS A 89 -15.57 8.10 0.73
C HIS A 89 -16.65 8.92 1.43
N GLU A 90 -16.30 9.73 2.43
CA GLU A 90 -17.24 10.59 3.17
C GLU A 90 -17.96 11.57 2.22
N LEU A 91 -17.23 12.15 1.27
CA LEU A 91 -17.81 13.02 0.25
C LEU A 91 -18.78 12.25 -0.66
N GLY A 92 -18.41 11.05 -1.08
CA GLY A 92 -19.26 10.16 -1.87
C GLY A 92 -20.58 9.84 -1.18
N GLU A 93 -20.51 9.42 0.09
CA GLU A 93 -21.69 9.09 0.89
C GLU A 93 -22.60 10.30 1.14
N GLY A 94 -22.03 11.48 1.41
CA GLY A 94 -22.81 12.71 1.56
C GLY A 94 -23.64 13.05 0.33
N MET A 95 -23.06 12.91 -0.86
CA MET A 95 -23.78 13.13 -2.12
C MET A 95 -24.92 12.13 -2.33
N LEU A 96 -24.71 10.85 -1.98
CA LEU A 96 -25.76 9.83 -2.08
C LEU A 96 -26.93 10.13 -1.14
N ILE A 97 -26.63 10.54 0.09
CA ILE A 97 -27.65 10.92 1.08
C ILE A 97 -28.46 12.12 0.60
N ASP A 98 -27.82 13.14 0.04
CA ASP A 98 -28.51 14.35 -0.44
C ASP A 98 -29.41 14.06 -1.64
N VAL A 99 -28.98 13.17 -2.55
CA VAL A 99 -29.81 12.69 -3.67
C VAL A 99 -31.03 11.94 -3.15
N ASP A 100 -30.86 11.04 -2.17
CA ASP A 100 -31.98 10.26 -1.64
C ASP A 100 -32.98 11.13 -0.86
N LYS A 101 -32.49 12.09 -0.07
CA LYS A 101 -33.35 13.09 0.60
C LYS A 101 -34.20 13.88 -0.37
N LYS A 102 -33.62 14.36 -1.49
CA LYS A 102 -34.37 15.07 -2.54
C LYS A 102 -35.43 14.18 -3.16
N ARG A 103 -35.07 12.96 -3.54
CA ARG A 103 -36.00 11.96 -4.11
C ARG A 103 -37.20 11.69 -3.20
N ILE A 104 -36.96 11.53 -1.91
CA ILE A 104 -38.01 11.32 -0.91
C ILE A 104 -38.92 12.54 -0.80
N ASN A 105 -38.35 13.75 -0.70
CA ASN A 105 -39.11 14.98 -0.59
C ASN A 105 -39.98 15.26 -1.83
N ASP A 106 -39.44 15.03 -3.03
CA ASP A 106 -40.19 15.14 -4.28
C ASP A 106 -41.35 14.15 -4.35
N GLY A 107 -41.17 12.96 -3.78
CA GLY A 107 -42.23 11.96 -3.61
C GLY A 107 -43.37 12.47 -2.73
N TYR A 108 -43.06 13.01 -1.55
CA TYR A 108 -44.05 13.60 -0.65
C TYR A 108 -44.79 14.77 -1.29
N GLN A 109 -44.08 15.66 -1.99
CA GLN A 109 -44.71 16.80 -2.66
C GLN A 109 -45.70 16.35 -3.73
N LYS A 110 -45.34 15.32 -4.51
CA LYS A 110 -46.21 14.75 -5.53
C LYS A 110 -47.49 14.15 -4.93
N GLU A 111 -47.38 13.48 -3.79
CA GLU A 111 -48.55 12.93 -3.08
C GLU A 111 -49.49 14.03 -2.59
N ILE A 112 -48.94 15.10 -2.01
CA ILE A 112 -49.70 16.29 -1.57
C ILE A 112 -50.45 16.90 -2.77
N ASP A 113 -49.74 17.17 -3.87
CA ASP A 113 -50.32 17.78 -5.07
C ASP A 113 -51.45 16.92 -5.67
N THR A 114 -51.29 15.59 -5.68
CA THR A 114 -52.35 14.68 -6.17
C THR A 114 -53.56 14.64 -5.25
N THR A 115 -53.37 14.84 -3.95
CA THR A 115 -54.45 14.87 -2.96
C THR A 115 -55.21 16.18 -3.03
N THR A 116 -54.51 17.31 -3.12
CA THR A 116 -55.10 18.64 -3.30
C THR A 116 -55.91 18.76 -4.59
N LYS A 117 -55.48 18.13 -5.69
CA LYS A 117 -56.23 18.12 -6.96
C LYS A 117 -57.49 17.25 -6.96
N ARG A 118 -57.66 16.38 -5.96
CA ARG A 118 -58.84 15.49 -5.83
C ARG A 118 -59.94 16.08 -4.96
N VAL A 119 -59.69 17.21 -4.30
CA VAL A 119 -60.65 18.01 -3.52
C VAL A 119 -61.20 19.12 -4.41
#